data_AF-A0A7R7VWS1-F1
#
_entry.id   AF-A0A7R7VWS1-F1
#
_cell.length_a   1.000
_cell.length_b   1.000
_cell.length_c   1.000
_cell.angle_alpha   90.00
_cell.angle_beta   90.00
_cell.angle_gamma   90.00
#
_symmetry.space_group_name_H-M   'P 1'
#
loop_
_entity.id
_entity.type
_entity.pdbx_description
1 polymer ?
#
loop_
_entity_poly.entity_id
_entity_poly.type
_entity_poly.pdbx_seq_one_letter_code
_entity_poly.pdbx_strand_id
1 'polypeptide(L)'
;MSCLCYGDEDIVAVGWGNFIVVAVASHRPTVLAVDLLNPTPQAEARKHKLKTLVPQPRSFFMDVKCPGCFTITTVFSHAQTVVICAGCSTVLCQPTGGKARLTEGCSFRRK
;
A
#
# COMPACT_ATOMS: atom_id res chain seq x y z
N MET A 1 -3.46 -27.36 -25.35
CA MET A 1 -3.91 -26.06 -24.82
C MET A 1 -4.04 -26.17 -23.31
N SER A 2 -2.96 -25.92 -22.58
CA SER A 2 -2.99 -25.86 -21.11
C SER A 2 -1.90 -24.88 -20.69
N CYS A 3 -2.32 -23.66 -20.34
CA CYS A 3 -1.44 -22.62 -19.83
C CYS A 3 -1.40 -22.77 -18.30
N LEU A 4 -0.25 -23.16 -17.76
CA LEU A 4 0.01 -23.11 -16.33
C LEU A 4 0.80 -21.84 -16.06
N CYS A 5 0.15 -20.84 -15.48
CA CYS A 5 0.84 -19.68 -14.92
C CYS A 5 1.50 -20.10 -13.61
N TYR A 6 2.81 -20.29 -13.61
CA TYR A 6 3.64 -20.35 -12.40
C TYR A 6 4.40 -19.02 -12.30
N GLY A 7 4.41 -18.44 -11.10
CA GLY A 7 4.68 -17.01 -10.90
C GLY A 7 6.05 -16.48 -11.35
N ASP A 8 6.04 -15.16 -11.62
CA ASP A 8 7.13 -14.17 -11.72
C ASP A 8 8.35 -14.45 -12.62
N GLU A 9 8.30 -15.46 -13.50
CA GLU A 9 9.24 -15.61 -14.61
C GLU A 9 8.47 -15.88 -15.91
N ASP A 10 8.17 -14.81 -16.66
CA ASP A 10 7.54 -14.86 -17.98
C ASP A 10 8.50 -15.48 -19.02
N ILE A 11 8.57 -16.81 -19.05
CA ILE A 11 9.26 -17.60 -20.10
C ILE A 11 8.26 -17.86 -21.23
N VAL A 12 8.44 -17.20 -22.38
CA VAL A 12 7.61 -17.42 -23.57
C VAL A 12 8.32 -18.39 -24.51
N ALA A 13 7.83 -19.62 -24.61
CA ALA A 13 8.30 -20.60 -25.58
C ALA A 13 7.60 -20.37 -26.94
N VAL A 14 8.34 -19.94 -27.96
CA VAL A 14 7.85 -19.86 -29.35
C VAL A 14 8.49 -20.97 -30.18
N GLY A 15 7.68 -21.95 -30.61
CA GLY A 15 8.14 -23.10 -31.39
C GLY A 15 7.88 -22.94 -32.89
N TRP A 16 8.92 -23.12 -33.72
CA TRP A 16 8.81 -23.33 -35.16
C TRP A 16 9.47 -24.67 -35.50
N GLY A 17 8.67 -25.74 -35.64
CA GLY A 17 9.15 -27.10 -35.92
C GLY A 17 9.77 -27.82 -34.71
N ASN A 18 10.62 -28.82 -34.97
CA ASN A 18 11.23 -29.72 -33.98
C ASN A 18 12.42 -29.11 -33.20
N PHE A 19 12.70 -27.82 -33.35
CA PHE A 19 13.75 -27.11 -32.63
C PHE A 19 13.10 -26.18 -31.59
N ILE A 20 13.20 -26.52 -30.32
CA ILE A 20 12.78 -25.65 -29.22
C ILE A 20 13.88 -24.60 -29.04
N VAL A 21 13.63 -23.38 -29.52
CA VAL A 21 14.50 -22.24 -29.23
C VAL A 21 13.98 -21.59 -27.95
N VAL A 22 14.72 -21.72 -26.86
CA VAL A 22 14.44 -20.98 -25.63
C VAL A 22 14.90 -19.53 -25.86
N ALA A 23 13.96 -18.66 -26.24
CA ALA A 23 14.21 -17.23 -26.28
C ALA A 23 14.14 -16.67 -24.86
N VAL A 24 15.30 -16.44 -24.24
CA VAL A 24 15.37 -15.65 -23.01
C VAL A 24 15.22 -14.18 -23.41
N ALA A 25 14.08 -13.56 -23.12
CA ALA A 25 13.93 -12.11 -23.19
C ALA A 25 14.68 -11.46 -22.01
N SER A 26 16.01 -11.60 -21.99
CA SER A 26 16.86 -10.92 -21.02
C SER A 26 17.29 -9.58 -21.60
N HIS A 27 16.56 -8.54 -21.25
CA HIS A 27 17.20 -7.26 -20.98
C HIS A 27 16.43 -6.53 -19.88
N ARG A 28 16.58 -7.00 -18.64
CA ARG A 28 16.49 -6.12 -17.48
C ARG A 28 17.64 -5.11 -17.66
N PRO A 29 17.41 -3.80 -17.86
CA PRO A 29 18.53 -2.88 -17.93
C PRO A 29 19.18 -2.85 -16.55
N THR A 30 20.42 -3.32 -16.47
CA THR A 30 21.33 -2.97 -15.38
C THR A 30 21.59 -1.47 -15.50
N VAL A 31 20.85 -0.70 -14.73
CA VAL A 31 20.84 0.77 -14.79
C VAL A 31 22.20 1.30 -14.32
N LEU A 32 23.07 1.70 -15.27
CA LEU A 32 24.35 2.35 -14.98
C LEU A 32 24.19 3.80 -14.47
N ALA A 33 22.98 4.38 -14.57
CA ALA A 33 22.65 5.69 -14.01
C ALA A 33 21.17 5.75 -13.58
N VAL A 34 20.90 5.72 -12.28
CA VAL A 34 19.54 5.92 -11.73
C VAL A 34 19.24 7.41 -11.75
N ASP A 35 18.15 7.83 -12.41
CA ASP A 35 17.69 9.22 -12.35
C ASP A 35 17.28 9.56 -10.90
N LEU A 36 18.09 10.39 -10.25
CA LEU A 36 17.91 10.82 -8.87
C LEU A 36 16.93 11.98 -8.75
N LEU A 37 16.76 12.79 -9.81
CA LEU A 37 15.88 13.95 -9.79
C LEU A 37 14.42 13.55 -10.02
N ASN A 38 14.17 12.52 -10.85
CA ASN A 38 12.82 12.05 -11.15
C ASN A 38 12.67 10.54 -10.86
N PRO A 39 12.73 10.13 -9.58
CA PRO A 39 12.51 8.74 -9.21
C PRO A 39 11.08 8.29 -9.54
N THR A 40 10.90 6.99 -9.82
CA THR A 40 9.54 6.44 -10.04
C THR A 40 8.73 6.44 -8.73
N PRO A 41 7.40 6.62 -8.77
CA PRO A 41 6.56 6.63 -7.56
C PRO A 41 6.69 5.36 -6.71
N GLN A 42 6.90 4.21 -7.37
CA GLN A 42 7.12 2.92 -6.72
C GLN A 42 8.46 2.90 -5.96
N ALA A 43 9.50 3.53 -6.51
CA ALA A 43 10.80 3.63 -5.84
C ALA A 43 10.73 4.55 -4.62
N GLU A 44 10.00 5.66 -4.70
CA GLU A 44 9.83 6.58 -3.56
C GLU A 44 9.03 5.97 -2.40
N ALA A 45 7.97 5.22 -2.70
CA ALA A 45 7.13 4.57 -1.70
C ALA A 45 7.90 3.56 -0.82
N ARG A 46 8.94 2.92 -1.38
CA ARG A 46 9.81 1.95 -0.68
C ARG A 46 10.84 2.62 0.24
N LYS A 47 11.21 3.87 -0.01
CA LYS A 47 12.22 4.59 0.80
C LYS A 47 11.68 4.89 2.20
N HIS A 48 12.55 5.24 3.15
CA HIS A 48 12.10 5.76 4.45
C HIS A 48 11.56 7.19 4.30
N LYS A 49 10.61 7.63 5.15
CA LYS A 49 9.95 8.95 5.05
C LYS A 49 10.88 10.17 5.10
N LEU A 50 12.09 10.00 5.66
CA LEU A 50 13.14 11.04 5.71
C LEU A 50 14.16 10.93 4.56
N LYS A 51 14.13 9.82 3.80
CA LYS A 51 15.06 9.53 2.71
C LYS A 51 14.38 9.66 1.33
N THR A 52 13.15 10.15 1.29
CA THR A 52 12.49 10.55 0.05
C THR A 52 13.10 11.85 -0.46
N LEU A 53 12.92 12.15 -1.75
CA LEU A 53 13.46 13.38 -2.36
C LEU A 53 12.97 14.62 -1.59
N VAL A 54 11.68 14.65 -1.28
CA VAL A 54 11.06 15.62 -0.37
C VAL A 54 10.48 14.87 0.82
N PRO A 55 10.82 15.25 2.06
CA PRO A 55 10.27 14.59 3.25
C PRO A 55 8.81 14.96 3.46
N GLN A 56 7.97 13.95 3.70
CA GLN A 56 6.55 14.12 3.99
C GLN A 56 6.04 13.08 5.00
N PRO A 57 5.06 13.43 5.85
CA PRO A 57 4.46 12.46 6.76
C PRO A 57 3.64 11.40 6.00
N ARG A 58 3.64 10.16 6.52
CA ARG A 58 2.78 9.06 6.01
C ARG A 58 1.47 8.89 6.76
N SER A 59 1.29 9.67 7.82
CA SER A 59 0.06 9.72 8.59
C SER A 59 -0.98 10.59 7.89
N PHE A 60 -2.25 10.36 8.20
CA PHE A 60 -3.38 11.07 7.61
C PHE A 60 -4.51 11.14 8.62
N PHE A 61 -5.42 12.08 8.41
CA PHE A 61 -6.68 12.15 9.14
C PHE A 61 -7.74 11.35 8.37
N MET A 62 -8.58 10.65 9.11
CA MET A 62 -9.66 9.85 8.55
C MET A 62 -10.97 10.18 9.25
N ASP A 63 -12.05 10.16 8.49
CA ASP A 63 -13.41 10.31 8.98
C ASP A 63 -13.95 8.91 9.29
N VAL A 64 -14.10 8.60 10.58
CA VAL A 64 -14.63 7.31 11.04
C VAL A 64 -16.12 7.46 11.32
N LYS A 65 -16.91 6.60 10.67
CA LYS A 65 -18.33 6.45 10.92
C LYS A 65 -18.55 5.34 11.93
N CYS A 66 -19.24 5.67 13.02
CA CYS A 66 -19.66 4.70 14.01
C CYS A 66 -20.87 3.88 13.52
N PRO A 67 -20.94 2.56 13.79
CA PRO A 67 -22.06 1.72 13.37
C PRO A 67 -23.40 2.03 14.07
N GLY A 68 -23.38 2.55 15.31
CA GLY A 68 -24.60 2.88 16.07
C GLY A 68 -25.09 4.32 15.91
N CYS A 69 -24.22 5.31 16.19
CA CYS A 69 -24.58 6.73 16.20
C CYS A 69 -24.65 7.37 14.80
N PHE A 70 -24.11 6.72 13.74
CA PHE A 70 -23.88 7.26 12.38
C PHE A 70 -23.16 8.62 12.30
N THR A 71 -22.75 9.18 13.44
CA THR A 71 -21.95 10.41 13.51
C THR A 71 -20.55 10.14 12.99
N ILE A 72 -20.05 11.09 12.20
CA ILE A 72 -18.69 11.06 11.66
C ILE A 72 -17.76 11.76 12.65
N THR A 73 -16.70 11.07 13.07
CA THR A 73 -15.65 11.64 13.93
C THR A 73 -14.33 11.62 13.17
N THR A 74 -13.62 12.74 13.16
CA THR A 74 -12.26 12.84 12.59
C THR A 74 -11.26 12.22 13.54
N VAL A 75 -10.54 11.20 13.08
CA VAL A 75 -9.53 10.45 13.85
C VAL A 75 -8.19 10.50 13.14
N PHE A 76 -7.11 10.60 13.91
CA PHE A 76 -5.75 10.50 13.37
C PHE A 76 -5.33 9.04 13.18
N SER A 77 -4.66 8.71 12.07
CA SER A 77 -4.33 7.32 11.73
C SER A 77 -3.39 6.61 12.72
N HIS A 78 -2.59 7.35 13.48
CA HIS A 78 -1.70 6.83 14.53
C HIS A 78 -2.08 7.44 15.89
N ALA A 79 -3.38 7.47 16.22
CA ALA A 79 -3.86 8.01 17.48
C ALA A 79 -3.25 7.26 18.68
N GLN A 80 -2.72 8.02 19.64
CA GLN A 80 -2.12 7.49 20.88
C GLN A 80 -3.16 7.29 21.99
N THR A 81 -4.28 8.02 21.92
CA THR A 81 -5.38 7.93 22.89
C THR A 81 -6.51 7.07 22.33
N VAL A 82 -7.26 6.43 23.23
CA VAL A 82 -8.53 5.79 22.87
C VAL A 82 -9.51 6.88 22.43
N VAL A 83 -10.09 6.74 21.23
CA VAL A 83 -11.06 7.72 20.69
C VAL A 83 -12.46 7.16 20.81
N ILE A 84 -13.39 7.98 21.31
CA ILE A 84 -14.75 7.60 21.69
C ILE A 84 -15.77 8.39 20.81
N CYS A 85 -16.84 7.76 20.32
CA CYS A 85 -17.96 8.47 19.64
C CYS A 85 -18.59 9.45 20.64
N ALA A 86 -18.77 10.71 20.24
CA ALA A 86 -19.45 11.72 21.05
C ALA A 86 -20.93 11.39 21.33
N GLY A 87 -21.60 10.66 20.44
CA GLY A 87 -23.02 10.34 20.55
C GLY A 87 -23.35 9.06 21.35
N CYS A 88 -22.62 7.96 21.14
CA CYS A 88 -22.92 6.67 21.76
C CYS A 88 -21.85 6.16 22.73
N SER A 89 -20.81 6.95 23.03
CA SER A 89 -19.72 6.61 23.95
C SER A 89 -18.97 5.31 23.63
N THR A 90 -19.15 4.76 22.43
CA THR A 90 -18.44 3.56 21.97
C THR A 90 -17.01 3.91 21.59
N VAL A 91 -16.10 2.96 21.84
CA VAL A 91 -14.71 3.08 21.42
C VAL A 91 -14.61 2.88 19.91
N LEU A 92 -14.09 3.88 19.20
CA LEU A 92 -13.88 3.84 17.74
C LEU A 92 -12.53 3.24 17.36
N CYS A 93 -11.48 3.55 18.12
CA CYS A 93 -10.15 2.98 17.91
C CYS A 93 -9.35 2.82 19.21
N GLN A 94 -8.51 1.80 19.23
CA GLN A 94 -7.52 1.53 20.27
C GLN A 94 -6.12 1.91 19.77
N PRO A 95 -5.28 2.53 20.63
CA PRO A 95 -3.92 2.88 20.27
C PRO A 95 -3.06 1.62 20.12
N THR A 96 -2.13 1.65 19.16
CA THR A 96 -1.11 0.62 18.96
C THR A 96 0.25 1.29 18.74
N GLY A 97 1.34 0.52 18.61
CA GLY A 97 2.65 1.06 18.23
C GLY A 97 2.74 1.62 16.81
N GLY A 98 1.70 1.42 15.98
CA GLY A 98 1.64 1.88 14.59
C GLY A 98 0.30 2.55 14.28
N LYS A 99 -0.39 2.05 13.26
CA LYS A 99 -1.73 2.54 12.93
C LYS A 99 -2.72 2.11 14.02
N ALA A 100 -3.58 3.02 14.44
CA ALA A 100 -4.61 2.73 15.43
C ALA A 100 -5.51 1.58 14.95
N ARG A 101 -5.90 0.71 15.88
CA ARG A 101 -6.79 -0.43 15.61
C ARG A 101 -8.22 0.07 15.67
N LEU A 102 -8.93 0.07 14.55
CA LEU A 102 -10.36 0.40 14.50
C LEU A 102 -11.19 -0.74 15.10
N THR A 103 -12.28 -0.39 15.76
CA THR A 103 -13.27 -1.35 16.25
C THR A 103 -14.01 -1.97 15.06
N GLU A 104 -14.38 -3.24 15.20
CA GLU A 104 -15.14 -3.99 14.20
C GLU A 104 -16.45 -3.26 13.87
N GLY A 105 -16.80 -3.16 12.58
CA GLY A 105 -18.00 -2.48 12.11
C GLY A 105 -17.87 -0.96 11.90
N CYS A 106 -16.73 -0.34 12.24
CA CYS A 106 -16.48 1.07 11.90
C CYS A 106 -16.01 1.19 10.44
N SER A 107 -16.64 2.09 9.67
CA SER A 107 -16.17 2.44 8.31
C SER A 107 -15.38 3.74 8.34
N PHE A 108 -14.36 3.87 7.48
CA PHE A 108 -13.54 5.09 7.43
C PHE A 108 -13.35 5.61 6.01
N ARG A 109 -13.22 6.93 5.87
CA ARG A 109 -12.83 7.64 4.66
C ARG A 109 -11.57 8.46 4.93
N ARG A 110 -10.61 8.49 4.01
CA ARG A 110 -9.45 9.39 4.12
C ARG A 110 -9.88 10.81 3.73
N LYS A 111 -9.49 11.79 4.55
CA LYS A 111 -9.73 13.21 4.30
C LYS A 111 -8.66 13.80 3.40
#